data_AF-A0A8X6XKL4-F1
#
_entry.id   AF-A0A8X6XKL4-F1
#
_cell.length_a   1.000
_cell.length_b   1.000
_cell.length_c   1.000
_cell.angle_alpha   90.00
_cell.angle_beta   90.00
_cell.angle_gamma   90.00
#
_symmetry.space_group_name_H-M   'P 1'
#
loop_
_entity.id
_entity.type
_entity.pdbx_description
1 polymer ?
#
loop_
_entity_poly.entity_id
_entity_poly.type
_entity_poly.pdbx_seq_one_letter_code
_entity_poly.pdbx_strand_id
1 'polypeptide(L)'
;MKNFVSITTDGATSMIGPNIGMVTLLQERLAHCGVELLQLHCIIHQKNLCGEELGFATLMQCVSEAINFIRSNALKQRQFKEF
;
A
#
# COMPACT_ATOMS: atom_id res chain seq x y z
N MET A 1 21.56 -1.22 5.00
CA MET A 1 20.37 -0.59 4.38
C MET A 1 20.48 -0.38 2.86
N LYS A 2 21.43 -1.00 2.15
CA LYS A 2 21.60 -0.80 0.69
C LYS A 2 20.49 -1.42 -0.19
N ASN A 3 19.55 -2.17 0.40
CA ASN A 3 18.49 -2.88 -0.33
C ASN A 3 17.10 -2.28 -0.06
N PHE A 4 17.02 -1.10 0.56
CA PHE A 4 15.73 -0.45 0.85
C PHE A 4 15.45 0.59 -0.24
N VAL A 5 14.49 0.29 -1.12
CA VAL A 5 14.25 1.05 -2.35
C VAL A 5 12.99 1.91 -2.25
N SER A 6 11.94 1.41 -1.60
CA SER A 6 10.63 2.07 -1.60
C SER A 6 9.83 1.81 -0.33
N ILE A 7 8.93 2.75 -0.02
CA ILE A 7 7.91 2.60 1.02
C ILE A 7 6.54 2.98 0.47
N THR A 8 5.51 2.21 0.84
CA THR A 8 4.12 2.54 0.53
C THR A 8 3.40 2.93 1.82
N THR A 9 2.79 4.11 1.88
CA THR A 9 2.03 4.58 3.05
C THR A 9 0.61 4.96 2.69
N ASP A 10 -0.30 4.95 3.65
CA ASP A 10 -1.69 5.42 3.49
C ASP A 10 -1.83 6.94 3.46
N GLY A 11 -0.72 7.68 3.43
CA GLY A 11 -0.72 9.14 3.40
C GLY A 11 -1.16 9.81 4.70
N ALA A 12 -1.37 9.09 5.79
CA ALA A 12 -1.74 9.71 7.06
C ALA A 12 -0.66 10.71 7.53
N THR A 13 -1.06 11.81 8.17
CA THR A 13 -0.14 12.86 8.62
C THR A 13 0.95 12.34 9.57
N SER A 14 0.65 11.31 10.36
CA SER A 14 1.63 10.61 11.20
C SER A 14 2.70 9.87 10.39
N MET A 15 2.42 9.52 9.14
CA MET A 15 3.33 8.80 8.23
C MET A 15 4.11 9.77 7.35
N ILE A 16 3.44 10.79 6.79
CA ILE A 16 4.02 11.71 5.79
C ILE A 16 4.35 13.11 6.34
N GLY A 17 4.14 13.35 7.63
CA GLY A 17 4.33 14.67 8.24
C GLY A 17 5.79 15.16 8.11
N PRO A 18 6.00 16.45 7.79
CA PRO A 18 7.32 16.96 7.39
C PRO A 18 8.36 17.03 8.51
N ASN A 19 7.95 16.88 9.77
CA ASN A 19 8.86 17.01 10.92
C ASN A 19 9.09 15.68 11.66
N ILE A 20 8.01 14.94 11.93
CA ILE A 20 8.04 13.68 12.73
C ILE A 20 7.31 12.53 12.04
N GLY A 21 6.99 12.69 10.75
CA GLY A 21 6.40 11.63 9.95
C GLY A 21 7.40 10.49 9.80
N MET A 22 6.91 9.25 9.87
CA MET A 22 7.77 8.07 9.71
C MET A 22 8.58 8.10 8.41
N VAL A 23 8.00 8.52 7.28
CA VAL A 23 8.70 8.60 5.99
C VAL A 23 9.81 9.63 6.04
N THR A 24 9.56 10.79 6.65
CA THR A 24 10.55 11.87 6.83
C THR A 24 11.74 11.36 7.65
N LEU A 25 11.48 10.75 8.81
CA LEU A 25 12.54 10.20 9.67
C LEU A 25 13.34 9.10 8.97
N LEU A 26 12.66 8.29 8.15
CA LEU A 26 13.31 7.24 7.36
C LEU A 26 14.16 7.81 6.23
N GLN A 27 13.71 8.85 5.53
CA GLN A 27 14.46 9.56 4.51
C GLN A 27 15.74 10.17 5.07
N GLU A 28 15.66 10.86 6.22
CA GLU A 28 16.84 11.39 6.91
C GLU A 28 17.85 10.28 7.22
N ARG A 29 17.37 9.15 7.73
CA ARG A 29 18.23 8.00 8.06
C ARG A 29 18.91 7.40 6.81
N LEU A 30 18.18 7.31 5.71
CA LEU A 30 18.67 6.75 4.44
C LEU A 30 19.59 7.71 3.68
N ALA A 31 19.38 9.02 3.80
CA ALA A 31 20.26 10.04 3.25
C ALA A 31 21.69 9.91 3.80
N HIS A 32 21.85 9.62 5.10
CA HIS A 32 23.16 9.30 5.70
C HIS A 32 23.83 8.05 5.10
N CYS A 33 23.06 7.18 4.45
CA CYS A 33 23.56 5.98 3.79
C CYS A 33 23.69 6.14 2.26
N GLY A 34 23.40 7.33 1.70
CA GLY A 34 23.40 7.58 0.26
C GLY A 34 22.29 6.84 -0.50
N VAL A 35 21.17 6.56 0.16
CA VAL A 35 20.02 5.86 -0.44
C VAL A 35 18.86 6.84 -0.59
N GLU A 36 18.34 6.94 -1.81
CA GLU A 36 17.11 7.69 -2.09
C GLU A 36 15.89 6.79 -1.91
N LEU A 37 14.88 7.29 -1.20
CA LEU A 37 13.67 6.53 -0.90
C LEU A 37 12.53 6.88 -1.86
N LEU A 38 12.05 5.90 -2.61
CA LEU A 38 10.81 6.04 -3.37
C LEU A 38 9.59 5.97 -2.43
N GLN A 39 8.86 7.07 -2.31
CA GLN A 39 7.61 7.13 -1.56
C GLN A 39 6.42 6.87 -2.48
N LEU A 40 5.62 5.86 -2.15
CA LEU A 40 4.39 5.49 -2.83
C LEU A 40 3.20 5.70 -1.90
N HIS A 41 2.07 6.13 -2.45
CA HIS A 41 0.81 6.15 -1.73
C HIS A 41 0.07 4.82 -1.93
N CYS A 42 -0.55 4.31 -0.88
CA CYS A 42 -1.44 3.15 -0.95
C CYS A 42 -2.61 3.40 -1.90
N ILE A 43 -2.69 2.62 -2.97
CA ILE A 43 -3.76 2.70 -3.98
C ILE A 43 -5.17 2.50 -3.38
N ILE A 44 -5.27 1.75 -2.28
CA ILE A 44 -6.54 1.53 -1.57
C ILE A 44 -7.04 2.84 -0.95
N HIS A 45 -6.14 3.66 -0.42
CA HIS A 45 -6.48 4.96 0.16
C HIS A 45 -6.82 5.99 -0.94
N GLN A 46 -6.01 6.04 -2.01
CA GLN A 46 -6.27 6.91 -3.16
C GLN A 46 -7.62 6.63 -3.83
N LYS A 47 -8.07 5.37 -3.88
CA LYS A 47 -9.41 5.02 -4.35
C LYS A 47 -10.51 5.66 -3.48
N ASN A 48 -10.39 5.57 -2.16
CA ASN A 48 -11.42 6.10 -1.26
C ASN A 48 -11.51 7.63 -1.30
N LEU A 49 -10.38 8.30 -1.58
CA LEU A 49 -10.33 9.76 -1.67
C LEU A 49 -10.68 10.31 -3.06
N CYS A 50 -10.19 9.67 -4.14
CA CYS A 50 -10.20 10.23 -5.50
C CYS A 50 -10.50 9.17 -6.58
N GLY A 51 -11.25 8.10 -6.26
CA GLY A 51 -11.46 6.97 -7.16
C GLY A 51 -12.04 7.31 -8.54
N GLU A 52 -12.83 8.38 -8.63
CA GLU A 52 -13.37 8.89 -9.90
C GLU A 52 -12.38 9.82 -10.63
N GLU A 53 -11.72 10.74 -9.90
CA GLU A 53 -10.77 11.71 -10.47
C GLU A 53 -9.50 11.05 -11.04
N LEU A 54 -9.08 9.91 -10.48
CA LEU A 54 -7.86 9.21 -10.89
C LEU A 54 -8.09 8.17 -11.99
N GLY A 55 -9.31 8.04 -12.53
CA GLY A 55 -9.62 7.10 -13.60
C GLY A 55 -9.47 5.62 -13.21
N PHE A 56 -9.46 5.31 -11.91
CA PHE A 56 -9.25 3.96 -11.40
C PHE A 56 -10.50 3.08 -11.40
N ALA A 57 -11.63 3.58 -11.91
CA ALA A 57 -12.89 2.84 -11.99
C ALA A 57 -12.70 1.44 -12.62
N THR A 58 -12.06 1.37 -13.78
CA THR A 58 -11.79 0.09 -14.48
C THR A 58 -10.84 -0.81 -13.72
N LEU A 59 -9.74 -0.26 -13.16
CA LEU A 59 -8.78 -1.04 -12.38
C LEU A 59 -9.43 -1.63 -11.13
N MET A 60 -10.26 -0.85 -10.45
CA MET A 60 -10.99 -1.32 -9.28
C MET A 60 -12.06 -2.33 -9.61
N GLN A 61 -12.70 -2.22 -10.78
CA GLN A 61 -13.60 -3.25 -11.28
C GLN A 61 -12.85 -4.57 -11.46
N CYS A 62 -11.72 -4.57 -12.16
CA CYS A 62 -10.90 -5.76 -12.37
C CYS A 62 -10.43 -6.38 -11.04
N VAL A 63 -9.96 -5.56 -10.09
CA VAL A 63 -9.53 -6.03 -8.76
C VAL A 63 -10.70 -6.64 -7.99
N SER A 64 -11.87 -6.01 -8.03
CA SER A 64 -13.07 -6.49 -7.34
C SER A 64 -13.55 -7.81 -7.93
N GLU A 65 -13.53 -7.95 -9.27
CA GLU A 65 -13.84 -9.19 -9.97
C GLU A 65 -12.86 -10.32 -9.60
N ALA A 66 -11.56 -10.04 -9.60
CA ALA A 66 -10.56 -11.03 -9.19
C ALA A 66 -10.77 -11.50 -7.74
N ILE A 67 -11.01 -10.57 -6.82
CA ILE A 67 -11.31 -10.89 -5.41
C ILE A 67 -12.60 -11.72 -5.32
N ASN A 68 -13.66 -11.32 -6.02
CA ASN A 68 -14.94 -12.02 -5.99
C ASN A 68 -14.82 -13.42 -6.59
N PHE A 69 -14.06 -13.59 -7.66
CA PHE A 69 -13.74 -14.89 -8.25
C PHE A 69 -12.97 -15.78 -7.26
N ILE A 70 -11.95 -15.24 -6.59
CA ILE A 70 -11.22 -15.98 -5.54
C ILE A 70 -12.16 -16.37 -4.39
N ARG A 71 -13.08 -15.49 -3.98
CA ARG A 71 -14.04 -15.77 -2.89
C ARG A 71 -15.08 -16.82 -3.28
N SER A 72 -15.63 -16.76 -4.49
CA SER A 72 -16.64 -17.72 -4.97
C SER A 72 -16.03 -19.09 -5.30
N ASN A 73 -14.75 -19.11 -5.65
CA ASN A 73 -13.97 -20.32 -5.92
C ASN A 73 -12.98 -20.64 -4.81
N ALA A 74 -13.14 -20.03 -3.63
CA ALA A 74 -12.36 -20.38 -2.46
C ALA A 74 -12.77 -21.81 -2.10
N LEU A 75 -11.99 -22.79 -2.54
CA LEU A 75 -12.15 -24.18 -2.16
C LEU A 75 -12.36 -24.21 -0.64
N LYS A 76 -13.34 -24.99 -0.17
CA LYS A 76 -13.63 -25.25 1.25
C LYS A 76 -12.48 -25.95 2.00
N GLN A 77 -11.24 -25.83 1.51
CA GLN A 77 -10.01 -26.38 2.07
C GLN A 77 -9.49 -25.61 3.29
N ARG A 78 -10.18 -24.57 3.77
CA ARG A 78 -10.04 -24.13 5.17
C ARG A 78 -10.98 -24.92 6.08
N GLN A 79 -10.92 -26.24 6.04
CA GLN A 79 -11.01 -26.96 7.31
C GLN A 79 -9.66 -26.69 8.00
N PHE A 80 -9.62 -25.64 8.81
CA PHE A 80 -8.72 -25.67 9.95
C PHE A 80 -9.07 -26.98 10.67
N LYS A 81 -8.22 -28.00 10.58
CA LYS A 81 -8.26 -29.05 11.58
C LYS A 81 -7.95 -28.34 12.89
N GLU A 82 -8.95 -28.24 13.75
CA GLU A 82 -8.74 -27.95 15.16
C GLU A 82 -7.74 -29.00 15.66
N PHE A 83 -6.58 -28.53 16.10
CA PHE A 83 -5.70 -29.26 16.99
C PHE A 83 -5.83 -28.62 18.37
#